data_AF-A0A524CIH1-F1
#
_entry.id   AF-A0A524CIH1-F1
#
_cell.length_a   1.000
_cell.length_b   1.000
_cell.length_c   1.000
_cell.angle_alpha   90.00
_cell.angle_beta   90.00
_cell.angle_gamma   90.00
#
_symmetry.space_group_name_H-M   'P 1'
#
loop_
_entity.id
_entity.type
_entity.pdbx_description
1 polymer ?
#
loop_
_entity_poly.entity_id
_entity_poly.type
_entity_poly.pdbx_seq_one_letter_code
_entity_poly.pdbx_strand_id
1 'polypeptide(L)'
;MSFWDVSSDVKKKVLDVATDYENDKRILFILKNLGPQRFTDLERYCDVSRSTVSKYLRVHSEQGEIEKKIFKNEEVEEARYFITKRGEEKLIEDAIEGDKTLFLINELTENIQKLSEMVEFYKEIGVDETIMFQIVNIILKIGDKFFTLPQNRDLYLTLFYMINYNSILTPDYKLNLEQFCEVYDIKNVEIKYFIEKIMANNLGFFMFVRDNDVFFFHEEDLLGTTTLRLVRDHLIQEIIHLNLVGPKDIYDLDKEAGSITKKVQEMGLIWEAVREQFEILIKKLIIKNAVQMGISKTFLTDLVVQSEKIKKHPEVKRSLINIIEGSDKYEDFNIIEVSDVENVLEMKEKEQLDKILGQVKGKGFCPNCGKIILENDFSNKCTKCGIDFKPNEILKEIDRANEASIKFKALKQTEKAEKEQLLILENLNNFFENNEINKAEALDMLSSLMKDCKTNQVKEKIYEFLNKFELILIRCPNSECGEKISVDWQKCPWCQAEVKKD
;
A
#
# COMPACT_ATOMS: atom_id res chain seq x y z
N MET A 1 14.34 12.45 -25.71
CA MET A 1 14.85 11.06 -25.86
C MET A 1 15.07 10.51 -24.48
N SER A 2 14.08 9.80 -23.93
CA SER A 2 14.18 9.16 -22.61
C SER A 2 15.05 7.91 -22.69
N PHE A 3 15.85 7.69 -21.64
CA PHE A 3 16.88 6.66 -21.54
C PHE A 3 16.31 5.24 -21.68
N TRP A 4 17.03 4.39 -22.42
CA TRP A 4 16.99 2.94 -22.22
C TRP A 4 17.59 2.65 -20.83
N ASP A 5 16.75 2.45 -19.82
CA ASP A 5 17.19 1.88 -18.55
C ASP A 5 16.99 0.37 -18.65
N VAL A 6 18.09 -0.34 -18.92
CA VAL A 6 18.10 -1.79 -19.01
C VAL A 6 17.82 -2.33 -17.61
N SER A 7 16.80 -3.19 -17.46
CA SER A 7 16.43 -3.77 -16.16
C SER A 7 17.65 -4.34 -15.43
N SER A 8 17.64 -4.30 -14.10
CA SER A 8 18.74 -4.80 -13.28
C SER A 8 19.15 -6.24 -13.62
N ASP A 9 18.19 -7.04 -14.05
CA ASP A 9 18.37 -8.46 -14.38
C ASP A 9 19.04 -8.63 -15.74
N VAL A 10 18.63 -7.86 -16.76
CA VAL A 10 19.29 -7.85 -18.07
C VAL A 10 20.70 -7.27 -17.93
N LYS A 11 20.86 -6.19 -17.14
CA LYS A 11 22.18 -5.63 -16.84
C LYS A 11 23.10 -6.67 -16.19
N LYS A 12 22.62 -7.43 -15.21
CA LYS A 12 23.40 -8.50 -14.57
C LYS A 12 23.77 -9.60 -15.57
N LYS A 13 22.82 -10.07 -16.39
CA LYS A 13 23.08 -11.07 -17.44
C LYS A 13 24.12 -10.59 -18.45
N VAL A 14 24.04 -9.33 -18.89
CA VAL A 14 25.03 -8.72 -19.82
C VAL A 14 26.42 -8.67 -19.17
N LEU A 15 26.51 -8.31 -17.88
CA LEU A 15 27.78 -8.29 -17.16
C LEU A 15 28.36 -9.70 -16.97
N ASP A 16 27.52 -10.71 -16.70
CA ASP A 16 27.93 -12.11 -16.61
C ASP A 16 28.48 -12.63 -17.95
N VAL A 17 27.95 -12.17 -19.08
CA VAL A 17 28.48 -12.52 -20.42
C VAL A 17 29.74 -11.71 -20.75
N ALA A 18 29.82 -10.47 -20.28
CA ALA A 18 30.98 -9.62 -20.50
C ALA A 18 32.27 -10.24 -19.92
N THR A 19 32.19 -11.08 -18.87
CA THR A 19 33.36 -11.77 -18.31
C THR A 19 34.01 -12.75 -19.27
N ASP A 20 33.26 -13.27 -20.25
CA ASP A 20 33.76 -14.23 -21.24
C ASP A 20 34.59 -13.52 -22.35
N TYR A 21 34.51 -12.19 -22.45
CA TYR A 21 35.32 -11.40 -23.37
C TYR A 21 36.66 -10.99 -22.73
N GLU A 22 37.71 -10.94 -23.55
CA GLU A 22 38.98 -10.30 -23.18
C GLU A 22 38.78 -8.81 -22.87
N ASN A 23 39.64 -8.26 -22.00
CA ASN A 23 39.51 -6.89 -21.48
C ASN A 23 39.36 -5.79 -22.54
N ASP A 24 39.99 -5.95 -23.70
CA ASP A 24 39.86 -5.06 -24.86
C ASP A 24 38.40 -5.06 -25.37
N LYS A 25 37.90 -6.24 -25.76
CA LYS A 25 36.56 -6.42 -26.32
C LYS A 25 35.44 -6.21 -25.30
N ARG A 26 35.71 -6.46 -24.02
CA ARG A 26 34.74 -6.31 -22.93
C ARG A 26 34.20 -4.88 -22.83
N ILE A 27 35.06 -3.87 -23.02
CA ILE A 27 34.67 -2.46 -23.01
C ILE A 27 33.71 -2.17 -24.16
N LEU A 28 34.03 -2.62 -25.38
CA LEU A 28 33.16 -2.46 -26.53
C LEU A 28 31.82 -3.18 -26.30
N PHE A 29 31.84 -4.42 -25.81
CA PHE A 29 30.63 -5.22 -25.55
C PHE A 29 29.69 -4.54 -24.55
N ILE A 30 30.23 -3.98 -23.47
CA ILE A 30 29.44 -3.25 -22.47
C ILE A 30 28.85 -1.97 -23.08
N LEU A 31 29.62 -1.21 -23.85
CA LEU A 31 29.14 0.02 -24.49
C LEU A 31 28.05 -0.25 -25.54
N LYS A 32 28.14 -1.38 -26.25
CA LYS A 32 27.12 -1.83 -27.22
C LYS A 32 25.80 -2.20 -26.53
N ASN A 33 25.85 -2.98 -25.45
CA ASN A 33 24.66 -3.58 -24.86
C ASN A 33 24.03 -2.77 -23.71
N LEU A 34 24.82 -2.00 -22.95
CA LEU A 34 24.34 -1.16 -21.84
C LEU A 34 24.29 0.32 -22.22
N GLY A 35 24.66 0.68 -23.45
CA GLY A 35 24.72 2.05 -23.92
C GLY A 35 25.86 2.88 -23.31
N PRO A 36 25.81 4.22 -23.42
CA PRO A 36 26.93 5.09 -23.06
C PRO A 36 27.25 5.11 -21.57
N GLN A 37 28.51 4.78 -21.22
CA GLN A 37 28.95 4.61 -19.84
C GLN A 37 29.93 5.69 -19.37
N ARG A 38 29.95 5.95 -18.06
CA ARG A 38 31.02 6.73 -17.43
C ARG A 38 32.29 5.89 -17.30
N PHE A 39 33.41 6.57 -17.13
CA PHE A 39 34.68 5.90 -16.85
C PHE A 39 34.62 4.98 -15.62
N THR A 40 34.01 5.45 -14.53
CA THR A 40 33.87 4.68 -13.28
C THR A 40 32.97 3.46 -13.41
N ASP A 41 31.96 3.57 -14.27
CA ASP A 41 31.03 2.48 -14.54
C ASP A 41 31.72 1.39 -15.37
N LEU A 42 32.53 1.78 -16.36
CA LEU A 42 33.37 0.84 -17.11
C LEU A 42 34.40 0.13 -16.24
N GLU A 43 35.04 0.83 -15.30
CA GLU A 43 35.93 0.22 -14.31
C GLU A 43 35.22 -0.85 -13.49
N ARG A 44 34.01 -0.54 -13.01
CA ARG A 44 33.19 -1.48 -12.25
C ARG A 44 32.68 -2.67 -13.08
N TYR A 45 32.17 -2.41 -14.28
CA TYR A 45 31.51 -3.42 -15.11
C TYR A 45 32.50 -4.34 -15.83
N CYS A 46 33.68 -3.83 -16.17
CA CYS A 46 34.71 -4.64 -16.81
C CYS A 46 35.53 -5.45 -15.81
N ASP A 47 35.39 -5.20 -14.50
CA ASP A 47 36.18 -5.81 -13.42
C ASP A 47 37.69 -5.76 -13.69
N VAL A 48 38.20 -4.57 -14.04
CA VAL A 48 39.61 -4.34 -14.35
C VAL A 48 40.11 -3.06 -13.70
N SER A 49 41.43 -2.98 -13.50
CA SER A 49 42.04 -1.80 -12.90
C SER A 49 41.83 -0.53 -13.74
N ARG A 50 41.79 0.61 -13.05
CA ARG A 50 41.71 1.96 -13.64
C ARG A 50 42.71 2.22 -14.78
N SER A 51 43.93 1.71 -14.64
CA SER A 51 44.98 1.87 -15.66
C SER A 51 44.71 1.02 -16.90
N THR A 52 44.15 -0.18 -16.72
CA THR A 52 43.72 -1.07 -17.80
C THR A 52 42.57 -0.45 -18.60
N VAL A 53 41.54 0.08 -17.93
CA VAL A 53 40.43 0.78 -18.60
C VAL A 53 40.93 1.99 -19.38
N SER A 54 41.78 2.81 -18.76
CA SER A 54 42.37 3.99 -19.41
C SER A 54 43.17 3.63 -20.67
N LYS A 55 43.97 2.54 -20.59
CA LYS A 55 44.73 2.03 -21.73
C LYS A 55 43.81 1.67 -22.90
N TYR A 56 42.78 0.86 -22.67
CA TYR A 56 41.90 0.38 -23.73
C TYR A 56 40.97 1.46 -24.27
N LEU A 57 40.45 2.35 -23.42
CA LEU A 57 39.71 3.53 -23.89
C LEU A 57 40.56 4.41 -24.80
N ARG A 58 41.85 4.59 -24.50
CA ARG A 58 42.75 5.33 -25.39
C ARG A 58 42.93 4.61 -26.72
N VAL A 59 43.22 3.30 -26.69
CA VAL A 59 43.40 2.48 -27.90
C VAL A 59 42.16 2.53 -28.79
N HIS A 60 40.98 2.25 -28.25
CA HIS A 60 39.73 2.28 -29.00
C HIS A 60 39.39 3.69 -29.51
N SER A 61 39.71 4.74 -28.74
CA SER A 61 39.48 6.12 -29.17
C SER A 61 40.43 6.52 -30.31
N GLU A 62 41.69 6.10 -30.28
CA GLU A 62 42.67 6.31 -31.36
C GLU A 62 42.28 5.55 -32.63
N GLN A 63 41.67 4.37 -32.47
CA GLN A 63 41.16 3.55 -33.56
C GLN A 63 39.78 4.02 -34.06
N GLY A 64 39.15 5.02 -33.42
CA GLY A 64 37.84 5.53 -33.79
C GLY A 64 36.70 4.53 -33.54
N GLU A 65 36.90 3.57 -32.65
CA GLU A 65 35.94 2.53 -32.26
C GLU A 65 35.01 3.00 -31.13
N ILE A 66 35.46 3.99 -30.37
CA ILE A 66 34.65 4.71 -29.38
C ILE A 66 34.85 6.21 -29.52
N GLU A 67 33.88 6.98 -29.05
CA GLU A 67 33.92 8.42 -28.96
C GLU A 67 33.58 8.89 -27.54
N LYS A 68 34.25 9.93 -27.07
CA LYS A 68 33.96 10.56 -25.78
C LYS A 68 33.15 11.83 -26.02
N LYS A 69 31.91 11.87 -25.51
CA LYS A 69 31.01 13.02 -25.64
C LYS A 69 30.57 13.52 -24.27
N ILE A 70 30.29 14.82 -24.18
CA ILE A 70 29.64 15.42 -23.01
C ILE A 70 28.15 15.12 -23.14
N PHE A 71 27.64 14.35 -22.20
CA PHE A 71 26.23 14.05 -22.06
C PHE A 71 25.59 15.09 -21.15
N LYS A 72 24.52 15.75 -21.62
CA LYS A 72 23.73 16.69 -20.82
C LYS A 72 22.43 16.00 -20.40
N ASN A 73 22.27 15.75 -19.12
CA ASN A 73 20.96 15.52 -18.50
C ASN A 73 20.56 16.78 -17.74
N GLU A 74 19.26 17.02 -17.53
CA GLU A 74 18.65 18.30 -17.11
C GLU A 74 19.30 18.99 -15.88
N GLU A 75 20.14 18.30 -15.10
CA GLU A 75 20.89 18.85 -13.96
C GLU A 75 22.42 18.57 -13.93
N VAL A 76 22.99 17.78 -14.86
CA VAL A 76 24.42 17.39 -14.81
C VAL A 76 25.03 17.23 -16.22
N GLU A 77 26.21 17.83 -16.43
CA GLU A 77 27.06 17.61 -17.61
C GLU A 77 28.17 16.58 -17.28
N GLU A 78 28.17 15.45 -17.99
CA GLU A 78 29.11 14.36 -17.68
C GLU A 78 29.72 13.75 -18.94
N ALA A 79 31.01 13.45 -18.89
CA ALA A 79 31.67 12.76 -19.99
C ALA A 79 31.31 11.27 -20.01
N ARG A 80 30.77 10.82 -21.13
CA ARG A 80 30.47 9.40 -21.38
C ARG A 80 31.18 8.91 -22.63
N TYR A 81 31.44 7.62 -22.66
CA TYR A 81 31.99 6.93 -23.82
C TYR A 81 30.86 6.26 -24.59
N PHE A 82 30.90 6.38 -25.92
CA PHE A 82 29.92 5.84 -26.84
C PHE A 82 30.67 4.92 -27.80
N ILE A 83 30.09 3.77 -28.14
CA ILE A 83 30.61 2.93 -29.21
C ILE A 83 30.27 3.57 -30.56
N THR A 84 31.19 3.50 -31.52
CA THR A 84 30.94 3.90 -32.90
C THR A 84 30.57 2.69 -33.74
N LYS A 85 30.05 2.91 -34.95
CA LYS A 85 29.79 1.83 -35.92
C LYS A 85 31.02 0.95 -36.17
N ARG A 86 32.22 1.55 -36.21
CA ARG A 86 33.49 0.83 -36.36
C ARG A 86 33.81 -0.06 -35.15
N GLY A 87 33.48 0.39 -33.94
CA GLY A 87 33.60 -0.42 -32.73
C GLY A 87 32.63 -1.60 -32.71
N GLU A 88 31.43 -1.43 -33.26
CA GLU A 88 30.47 -2.53 -33.44
C GLU A 88 30.96 -3.55 -34.47
N GLU A 89 31.53 -3.09 -35.58
CA GLU A 89 32.11 -3.95 -36.63
C GLU A 89 33.26 -4.80 -36.06
N LYS A 90 34.15 -4.22 -35.26
CA LYS A 90 35.24 -4.96 -34.57
C LYS A 90 34.73 -6.01 -33.59
N LEU A 91 33.60 -5.77 -32.91
CA LEU A 91 32.99 -6.79 -32.06
C LEU A 91 32.45 -7.99 -32.86
N ILE A 92 32.05 -7.76 -34.12
CA ILE A 92 31.46 -8.77 -35.00
C ILE A 92 32.56 -9.58 -35.70
N GLU A 93 33.63 -8.93 -36.17
CA GLU A 93 34.77 -9.58 -36.85
C GLU A 93 35.48 -10.63 -35.99
N ASP A 94 35.33 -10.51 -34.68
CA ASP A 94 36.19 -11.11 -33.67
C ASP A 94 35.36 -11.86 -32.61
N ALA A 95 34.12 -12.21 -32.98
CA ALA A 95 33.12 -12.82 -32.12
C ALA A 95 33.58 -14.19 -31.62
N ILE A 96 33.62 -14.33 -30.29
CA ILE A 96 33.63 -15.64 -29.65
C ILE A 96 32.19 -16.17 -29.79
N GLU A 97 31.99 -17.16 -30.67
CA GLU A 97 30.73 -17.93 -30.74
C GLU A 97 30.57 -18.72 -29.43
N GLY A 98 29.98 -18.08 -28.42
CA GLY A 98 29.46 -18.73 -27.24
C GLY A 98 27.95 -18.84 -27.33
N ASP A 99 27.40 -20.05 -27.19
CA ASP A 99 25.96 -20.34 -27.23
C ASP A 99 25.11 -19.39 -26.35
N LYS A 100 25.67 -18.93 -25.22
CA LYS A 100 25.00 -18.02 -24.29
C LYS A 100 24.82 -16.59 -24.83
N THR A 101 25.78 -16.08 -25.60
CA THR A 101 25.74 -14.74 -26.20
C THR A 101 24.71 -14.69 -27.33
N LEU A 102 24.66 -15.75 -28.16
CA LEU A 102 23.64 -15.91 -29.19
C LEU A 102 22.23 -16.04 -28.61
N PHE A 103 22.08 -16.81 -27.52
CA PHE A 103 20.79 -16.97 -26.84
C PHE A 103 20.23 -15.64 -26.29
N LEU A 104 21.05 -14.84 -25.60
CA LEU A 104 20.63 -13.55 -25.03
C LEU A 104 20.34 -12.48 -26.09
N ILE A 105 21.13 -12.43 -27.16
CA ILE A 105 20.88 -11.52 -28.28
C ILE A 105 19.57 -11.91 -28.98
N ASN A 106 19.31 -13.20 -29.17
CA ASN A 106 18.06 -13.67 -29.76
C ASN A 106 16.85 -13.37 -28.86
N GLU A 107 16.95 -13.59 -27.54
CA GLU A 107 15.87 -13.29 -26.58
C GLU A 107 15.55 -11.78 -26.53
N LEU A 108 16.58 -10.92 -26.50
CA LEU A 108 16.39 -9.46 -26.54
C LEU A 108 15.83 -8.99 -27.88
N THR A 109 16.30 -9.55 -28.99
CA THR A 109 15.80 -9.22 -30.34
C THR A 109 14.34 -9.65 -30.49
N GLU A 110 13.97 -10.81 -29.94
CA GLU A 110 12.60 -11.32 -29.96
C GLU A 110 11.65 -10.44 -29.11
N ASN A 111 12.07 -10.00 -27.92
CA ASN A 111 11.26 -9.11 -27.08
C ASN A 111 11.10 -7.71 -27.72
N ILE A 112 12.16 -7.18 -28.35
CA ILE A 112 12.09 -5.93 -29.10
C ILE A 112 11.14 -6.07 -30.29
N GLN A 113 11.22 -7.19 -31.02
CA GLN A 113 10.33 -7.47 -32.14
C GLN A 113 8.87 -7.54 -31.68
N LYS A 114 8.56 -8.27 -30.60
CA LYS A 114 7.22 -8.37 -30.00
C LYS A 114 6.66 -7.00 -29.57
N LEU A 115 7.51 -6.12 -29.02
CA LEU A 115 7.11 -4.75 -28.70
C LEU A 115 6.83 -3.92 -29.97
N SER A 116 7.65 -4.08 -31.00
CA SER A 116 7.44 -3.40 -32.28
C SER A 116 6.12 -3.81 -32.92
N GLU A 117 5.82 -5.11 -32.94
CA GLU A 117 4.56 -5.67 -33.44
C GLU A 117 3.35 -5.11 -32.67
N MET A 118 3.44 -5.02 -31.35
CA MET A 118 2.39 -4.39 -30.53
C MET A 118 2.19 -2.91 -30.86
N VAL A 119 3.27 -2.15 -31.05
CA VAL A 119 3.21 -0.72 -31.40
C VAL A 119 2.62 -0.53 -32.80
N GLU A 120 3.00 -1.37 -33.76
CA GLU A 120 2.44 -1.36 -35.11
C GLU A 120 0.94 -1.66 -35.08
N PHE A 121 0.52 -2.69 -34.34
CA PHE A 121 -0.88 -2.99 -34.14
C PHE A 121 -1.69 -1.79 -33.60
N TYR A 122 -1.19 -1.09 -32.58
CA TYR A 122 -1.88 0.08 -32.05
C TYR A 122 -1.94 1.25 -33.02
N LYS A 123 -0.91 1.45 -33.86
CA LYS A 123 -0.94 2.44 -34.93
C LYS A 123 -1.99 2.08 -35.99
N GLU A 124 -2.12 0.81 -36.34
CA GLU A 124 -3.10 0.33 -37.33
C GLU A 124 -4.54 0.61 -36.90
N ILE A 125 -4.86 0.43 -35.61
CA ILE A 125 -6.21 0.72 -35.08
C ILE A 125 -6.40 2.18 -34.66
N GLY A 126 -5.39 3.04 -34.89
CA GLY A 126 -5.48 4.48 -34.66
C GLY A 126 -5.42 4.93 -33.20
N VAL A 127 -4.73 4.18 -32.33
CA VAL A 127 -4.51 4.60 -30.94
C VAL A 127 -3.58 5.82 -30.88
N ASP A 128 -3.87 6.76 -29.98
CA ASP A 128 -3.03 7.94 -29.75
C ASP A 128 -1.64 7.56 -29.21
N GLU A 129 -0.60 8.27 -29.66
CA GLU A 129 0.80 8.02 -29.25
C GLU A 129 1.01 8.09 -27.74
N THR A 130 0.28 8.95 -27.03
CA THR A 130 0.39 9.08 -25.57
C THR A 130 -0.10 7.82 -24.86
N ILE A 131 -1.19 7.20 -25.35
CA ILE A 131 -1.73 5.96 -24.80
C ILE A 131 -0.80 4.79 -25.14
N MET A 132 -0.31 4.72 -26.39
CA MET A 132 0.69 3.72 -26.78
C MET A 132 1.92 3.78 -25.87
N PHE A 133 2.43 4.99 -25.60
CA PHE A 133 3.56 5.20 -24.71
C PHE A 133 3.27 4.75 -23.27
N GLN A 134 2.07 5.00 -22.75
CA GLN A 134 1.66 4.50 -21.42
C GLN A 134 1.65 2.98 -21.35
N ILE A 135 1.04 2.31 -22.35
CA ILE A 135 1.01 0.85 -22.41
C ILE A 135 2.43 0.29 -22.49
N VAL A 136 3.26 0.79 -23.41
CA VAL A 136 4.65 0.35 -23.58
C VAL A 136 5.44 0.55 -22.28
N ASN A 137 5.29 1.67 -21.59
CA ASN A 137 5.98 1.90 -20.32
C ASN A 137 5.58 0.88 -19.24
N ILE A 138 4.29 0.56 -19.12
CA ILE A 138 3.83 -0.48 -18.18
C ILE A 138 4.44 -1.83 -18.57
N ILE A 139 4.41 -2.21 -19.85
CA ILE A 139 4.99 -3.47 -20.33
C ILE A 139 6.50 -3.54 -20.06
N LEU A 140 7.24 -2.46 -20.30
CA LEU A 140 8.68 -2.39 -20.03
C LEU A 140 8.98 -2.55 -18.53
N LYS A 141 8.13 -2.02 -17.65
CA LYS A 141 8.27 -2.21 -16.20
C LYS A 141 7.96 -3.63 -15.75
N ILE A 142 7.01 -4.31 -16.40
CA ILE A 142 6.71 -5.73 -16.14
C ILE A 142 7.88 -6.62 -16.59
N GLY A 143 8.51 -6.28 -17.72
CA GLY A 143 9.69 -6.96 -18.25
C GLY A 143 9.38 -8.37 -18.81
N ASP A 144 10.37 -9.26 -18.74
CA ASP A 144 10.34 -10.60 -19.40
C ASP A 144 9.09 -11.43 -19.06
N LYS A 145 8.51 -11.24 -17.86
CA LYS A 145 7.29 -11.93 -17.43
C LYS A 145 6.12 -11.68 -18.37
N PHE A 146 6.01 -10.48 -18.94
CA PHE A 146 4.93 -10.16 -19.88
C PHE A 146 5.01 -11.00 -21.16
N PHE A 147 6.21 -11.20 -21.69
CA PHE A 147 6.44 -11.92 -22.94
C PHE A 147 6.28 -13.45 -22.81
N THR A 148 6.00 -13.95 -21.60
CA THR A 148 5.55 -15.33 -21.40
C THR A 148 4.11 -15.55 -21.86
N LEU A 149 3.32 -14.47 -21.98
CA LEU A 149 1.97 -14.52 -22.53
C LEU A 149 2.00 -14.62 -24.07
N PRO A 150 1.02 -15.27 -24.70
CA PRO A 150 0.86 -15.25 -26.16
C PRO A 150 0.72 -13.83 -26.67
N GLN A 151 1.70 -13.35 -27.44
CA GLN A 151 1.73 -12.02 -28.03
C GLN A 151 0.87 -12.03 -29.29
N ASN A 152 -0.38 -11.58 -29.17
CA ASN A 152 -1.34 -11.56 -30.26
C ASN A 152 -2.31 -10.37 -30.14
N ARG A 153 -3.13 -10.19 -31.19
CA ARG A 153 -4.17 -9.16 -31.28
C ARG A 153 -5.04 -9.10 -30.03
N ASP A 154 -5.46 -10.25 -29.51
CA ASP A 154 -6.43 -10.33 -28.42
C ASP A 154 -5.80 -9.87 -27.08
N LEU A 155 -4.54 -10.22 -26.82
CA LEU A 155 -3.78 -9.69 -25.69
C LEU A 155 -3.63 -8.16 -25.79
N TYR A 156 -3.28 -7.65 -26.97
CA TYR A 156 -3.09 -6.21 -27.17
C TYR A 156 -4.39 -5.44 -26.98
N LEU A 157 -5.51 -5.93 -27.53
CA LEU A 157 -6.82 -5.37 -27.27
C LEU A 157 -7.21 -5.44 -25.79
N THR A 158 -6.83 -6.51 -25.09
CA THR A 158 -7.08 -6.64 -23.65
C THR A 158 -6.31 -5.61 -22.84
N LEU A 159 -5.03 -5.37 -23.15
CA LEU A 159 -4.23 -4.32 -22.51
C LEU A 159 -4.83 -2.94 -22.76
N PHE A 160 -5.24 -2.68 -24.00
CA PHE A 160 -5.88 -1.43 -24.36
C PHE A 160 -7.21 -1.24 -23.62
N TYR A 161 -8.03 -2.28 -23.51
CA TYR A 161 -9.24 -2.30 -22.69
C TYR A 161 -8.96 -1.96 -21.22
N MET A 162 -7.96 -2.61 -20.61
CA MET A 162 -7.62 -2.42 -19.19
C MET A 162 -7.01 -1.05 -18.91
N ILE A 163 -6.04 -0.60 -19.71
CA ILE A 163 -5.21 0.58 -19.43
C ILE A 163 -5.88 1.87 -19.89
N ASN A 164 -6.61 1.85 -21.01
CA ASN A 164 -7.22 3.05 -21.57
C ASN A 164 -8.68 3.22 -21.15
N TYR A 165 -9.51 2.19 -21.40
CA TYR A 165 -10.96 2.29 -21.22
C TYR A 165 -11.43 1.97 -19.80
N ASN A 166 -10.74 1.09 -19.08
CA ASN A 166 -11.18 0.67 -17.74
C ASN A 166 -10.13 0.93 -16.66
N SER A 167 -9.19 1.85 -16.93
CA SER A 167 -8.32 2.37 -15.88
C SER A 167 -9.11 3.30 -14.98
N ILE A 168 -8.90 3.17 -13.68
CA ILE A 168 -9.45 4.11 -12.69
C ILE A 168 -8.91 5.54 -12.90
N LEU A 169 -7.76 5.70 -13.56
CA LEU A 169 -7.19 7.03 -13.82
C LEU A 169 -7.89 7.75 -14.98
N THR A 170 -8.75 7.07 -15.75
CA THR A 170 -9.41 7.60 -16.95
C THR A 170 -10.94 7.37 -16.92
N PRO A 171 -11.66 7.84 -15.89
CA PRO A 171 -13.09 7.55 -15.72
C PRO A 171 -13.98 8.03 -16.87
N ASP A 172 -13.57 9.08 -17.58
CA ASP A 172 -14.33 9.67 -18.69
C ASP A 172 -14.31 8.81 -19.96
N TYR A 173 -13.33 7.90 -20.07
CA TYR A 173 -13.14 7.04 -21.24
C TYR A 173 -13.73 5.65 -21.01
N LYS A 174 -14.70 5.50 -20.10
CA LYS A 174 -15.23 4.18 -19.76
C LYS A 174 -16.01 3.56 -20.90
N LEU A 175 -15.61 2.35 -21.29
CA LEU A 175 -16.34 1.52 -22.24
C LEU A 175 -16.60 0.16 -21.62
N ASN A 176 -17.88 -0.24 -21.56
CA ASN A 176 -18.22 -1.55 -21.04
C ASN A 176 -17.69 -2.65 -21.97
N LEU A 177 -17.55 -3.86 -21.46
CA LEU A 177 -16.91 -4.94 -22.20
C LEU A 177 -17.65 -5.30 -23.50
N GLU A 178 -18.98 -5.27 -23.49
CA GLU A 178 -19.81 -5.57 -24.67
C GLU A 178 -19.57 -4.54 -25.79
N GLN A 179 -19.62 -3.26 -25.44
CA GLN A 179 -19.34 -2.15 -26.37
C GLN A 179 -17.91 -2.22 -26.91
N PHE A 180 -16.92 -2.52 -26.06
CA PHE A 180 -15.54 -2.68 -26.52
C PHE A 180 -15.41 -3.85 -27.51
N CYS A 181 -16.05 -4.97 -27.21
CA CYS A 181 -16.06 -6.16 -28.08
C CYS A 181 -16.71 -5.88 -29.43
N GLU A 182 -17.79 -5.11 -29.46
CA GLU A 182 -18.46 -4.67 -30.69
C GLU A 182 -17.59 -3.73 -31.53
N VAL A 183 -16.94 -2.74 -30.91
CA VAL A 183 -16.11 -1.75 -31.62
C VAL A 183 -14.89 -2.40 -32.26
N TYR A 184 -14.25 -3.35 -31.58
CA TYR A 184 -13.00 -3.96 -32.03
C TYR A 184 -13.17 -5.35 -32.65
N ASP A 185 -14.40 -5.84 -32.86
CA ASP A 185 -14.69 -7.17 -33.40
C ASP A 185 -13.84 -8.26 -32.72
N ILE A 186 -14.09 -8.41 -31.42
CA ILE A 186 -13.44 -9.42 -30.57
C ILE A 186 -14.49 -10.05 -29.65
N LYS A 187 -14.35 -11.35 -29.38
CA LYS A 187 -15.28 -12.05 -28.49
C LYS A 187 -14.98 -11.70 -27.04
N ASN A 188 -16.03 -11.45 -26.26
CA ASN A 188 -15.96 -11.19 -24.82
C ASN A 188 -15.12 -12.24 -24.06
N VAL A 189 -15.24 -13.51 -24.47
CA VAL A 189 -14.51 -14.64 -23.88
C VAL A 189 -12.99 -14.51 -24.03
N GLU A 190 -12.50 -13.93 -25.12
CA GLU A 190 -11.06 -13.75 -25.36
C GLU A 190 -10.49 -12.66 -24.46
N ILE A 191 -11.20 -11.53 -24.31
CA ILE A 191 -10.79 -10.46 -23.39
C ILE A 191 -10.78 -10.97 -21.95
N LYS A 192 -11.83 -11.69 -21.52
CA LYS A 192 -11.89 -12.29 -20.19
C LYS A 192 -10.74 -13.28 -19.95
N TYR A 193 -10.46 -14.14 -20.93
CA TYR A 193 -9.34 -15.08 -20.85
C TYR A 193 -8.00 -14.37 -20.63
N PHE A 194 -7.71 -13.30 -21.39
CA PHE A 194 -6.46 -12.56 -21.22
C PHE A 194 -6.42 -11.73 -19.92
N ILE A 195 -7.54 -11.19 -19.45
CA ILE A 195 -7.61 -10.58 -18.12
C ILE A 195 -7.21 -11.62 -17.06
N GLU A 196 -7.83 -12.79 -17.06
CA GLU A 196 -7.48 -13.87 -16.12
C GLU A 196 -6.00 -14.24 -16.20
N LYS A 197 -5.43 -14.34 -17.41
CA LYS A 197 -4.00 -14.63 -17.60
C LYS A 197 -3.09 -13.52 -17.08
N ILE A 198 -3.40 -12.26 -17.37
CA ILE A 198 -2.62 -11.11 -16.89
C ILE A 198 -2.65 -11.08 -15.37
N MET A 199 -3.83 -11.24 -14.77
CA MET A 199 -4.00 -11.20 -13.32
C MET A 199 -3.32 -12.41 -12.64
N ALA A 200 -3.46 -13.62 -13.19
CA ALA A 200 -2.87 -14.84 -12.64
C ALA A 200 -1.34 -14.91 -12.72
N ASN A 201 -0.72 -14.25 -13.71
CA ASN A 201 0.75 -14.18 -13.81
C ASN A 201 1.39 -13.12 -12.89
N ASN A 202 0.60 -12.47 -12.02
CA ASN A 202 1.06 -11.47 -11.06
C ASN A 202 1.91 -10.37 -11.73
N LEU A 203 1.39 -9.83 -12.85
CA LEU A 203 2.04 -8.78 -13.64
C LEU A 203 1.80 -7.37 -13.07
N GLY A 204 1.61 -7.23 -11.76
CA GLY A 204 1.45 -5.92 -11.10
C GLY A 204 0.08 -5.25 -11.26
N PHE A 205 -0.88 -5.87 -11.95
CA PHE A 205 -2.24 -5.33 -12.10
C PHE A 205 -3.15 -5.63 -10.89
N PHE A 206 -3.96 -4.65 -10.54
CA PHE A 206 -5.07 -4.76 -9.60
C PHE A 206 -6.39 -4.51 -10.31
N MET A 207 -7.43 -5.16 -9.82
CA MET A 207 -8.78 -5.14 -10.34
C MET A 207 -9.79 -5.06 -9.20
N PHE A 208 -10.80 -4.21 -9.36
CA PHE A 208 -11.97 -4.23 -8.50
C PHE A 208 -13.23 -3.95 -9.30
N VAL A 209 -14.34 -4.50 -8.84
CA VAL A 209 -15.66 -4.39 -9.47
C VAL A 209 -16.58 -3.55 -8.59
N ARG A 210 -17.41 -2.74 -9.23
CA ARG A 210 -18.53 -2.04 -8.61
C ARG A 210 -19.73 -2.20 -9.53
N ASP A 211 -20.77 -2.90 -9.08
CA ASP A 211 -21.91 -3.21 -9.93
C ASP A 211 -21.41 -3.90 -11.23
N ASN A 212 -21.90 -3.50 -12.41
CA ASN A 212 -21.45 -4.09 -13.69
C ASN A 212 -20.09 -3.56 -14.19
N ASP A 213 -19.44 -2.71 -13.41
CA ASP A 213 -18.33 -1.88 -13.83
C ASP A 213 -17.02 -2.42 -13.27
N VAL A 214 -16.05 -2.71 -14.16
CA VAL A 214 -14.72 -3.19 -13.78
C VAL A 214 -13.72 -2.04 -13.85
N PHE A 215 -12.78 -2.00 -12.91
CA PHE A 215 -11.72 -1.01 -12.86
C PHE A 215 -10.36 -1.68 -12.67
N PHE A 216 -9.35 -1.14 -13.35
CA PHE A 216 -7.97 -1.59 -13.30
C PHE A 216 -7.02 -0.46 -12.90
N PHE A 217 -5.90 -0.84 -12.29
CA PHE A 217 -4.70 0.00 -12.19
C PHE A 217 -3.48 -0.91 -12.02
N HIS A 218 -2.30 -0.36 -12.26
CA HIS A 218 -1.04 -1.09 -12.17
C HIS A 218 -0.18 -0.55 -11.00
N GLU A 219 0.56 -1.43 -10.33
CA GLU A 219 1.38 -1.06 -9.16
C GLU A 219 2.40 0.06 -9.43
N GLU A 220 2.81 0.19 -10.68
CA GLU A 220 3.77 1.18 -11.19
C GLU A 220 3.15 2.44 -11.81
N ASP A 221 1.82 2.56 -11.84
CA ASP A 221 1.15 3.81 -12.23
C ASP A 221 1.08 4.79 -11.05
N LEU A 222 0.53 5.99 -11.29
CA LEU A 222 0.44 7.04 -10.27
C LEU A 222 -0.38 6.60 -9.04
N LEU A 223 -1.49 5.89 -9.26
CA LEU A 223 -2.33 5.40 -8.19
C LEU A 223 -1.66 4.26 -7.44
N GLY A 224 -1.16 3.25 -8.15
CA GLY A 224 -0.48 2.09 -7.58
C GLY A 224 0.72 2.49 -6.75
N THR A 225 1.59 3.32 -7.31
CA THR A 225 2.82 3.78 -6.65
C THR A 225 2.49 4.53 -5.35
N THR A 226 1.55 5.48 -5.40
CA THR A 226 1.23 6.25 -4.19
C THR A 226 0.47 5.41 -3.16
N THR A 227 -0.41 4.52 -3.60
CA THR A 227 -1.18 3.63 -2.73
C THR A 227 -0.26 2.67 -1.98
N LEU A 228 0.62 1.96 -2.71
CA LEU A 228 1.56 1.01 -2.11
C LEU A 228 2.56 1.70 -1.19
N ARG A 229 3.03 2.91 -1.55
CA ARG A 229 3.86 3.73 -0.67
C ARG A 229 3.13 4.07 0.63
N LEU A 230 1.90 4.58 0.56
CA LEU A 230 1.11 4.92 1.74
C LEU A 230 0.87 3.70 2.65
N VAL A 231 0.59 2.54 2.07
CA VAL A 231 0.44 1.28 2.82
C VAL A 231 1.75 0.91 3.53
N ARG A 232 2.89 0.95 2.84
CA ARG A 232 4.20 0.63 3.41
C ARG A 232 4.62 1.60 4.50
N ASP A 233 4.50 2.91 4.25
CA ASP A 233 4.84 3.95 5.23
C ASP A 233 4.03 3.76 6.52
N HIS A 234 2.75 3.45 6.37
CA HIS A 234 1.87 3.21 7.50
C HIS A 234 2.24 1.95 8.30
N LEU A 235 2.53 0.84 7.61
CA LEU A 235 3.00 -0.38 8.27
C LEU A 235 4.35 -0.20 8.98
N ILE A 236 5.27 0.57 8.39
CA ILE A 236 6.55 0.90 9.02
C ILE A 236 6.33 1.70 10.31
N GLN A 237 5.47 2.73 10.27
CA GLN A 237 5.12 3.52 11.45
C GLN A 237 4.53 2.64 12.56
N GLU A 238 3.66 1.69 12.20
CA GLU A 238 3.07 0.77 13.17
C GLU A 238 4.11 -0.19 13.77
N ILE A 239 5.00 -0.77 12.97
CA ILE A 239 6.08 -1.63 13.47
C ILE A 239 6.97 -0.86 14.44
N ILE A 240 7.32 0.39 14.12
CA ILE A 240 8.09 1.27 15.01
C ILE A 240 7.31 1.52 16.30
N HIS A 241 6.01 1.82 16.21
CA HIS A 241 5.16 2.07 17.38
C HIS A 241 5.08 0.85 18.31
N LEU A 242 4.82 -0.33 17.75
CA LEU A 242 4.76 -1.60 18.47
C LEU A 242 6.07 -1.92 19.20
N ASN A 243 7.22 -1.61 18.58
CA ASN A 243 8.54 -1.87 19.15
C ASN A 243 8.95 -0.86 20.23
N LEU A 244 8.53 0.40 20.13
CA LEU A 244 8.95 1.47 21.06
C LEU A 244 8.03 1.63 22.28
N VAL A 245 6.71 1.47 22.10
CA VAL A 245 5.71 1.85 23.12
C VAL A 245 5.01 0.63 23.73
N GLY A 246 5.22 -0.55 23.14
CA GLY A 246 4.46 -1.77 23.42
C GLY A 246 3.05 -1.70 22.80
N PRO A 247 2.27 -2.80 22.84
CA PRO A 247 0.93 -2.88 22.25
C PRO A 247 -0.08 -2.08 23.08
N LYS A 248 -0.01 -0.75 23.05
CA LYS A 248 -0.94 0.14 23.76
C LYS A 248 -2.05 0.66 22.86
N ASP A 249 -1.81 0.81 21.56
CA ASP A 249 -2.83 1.21 20.60
C ASP A 249 -3.43 0.00 19.87
N ILE A 250 -4.76 -0.02 19.77
CA ILE A 250 -5.48 -1.07 19.05
C ILE A 250 -5.39 -0.74 17.57
N TYR A 251 -4.58 -1.49 16.84
CA TYR A 251 -4.54 -1.39 15.39
C TYR A 251 -5.94 -1.70 14.82
N ASP A 252 -6.48 -0.78 14.02
CA ASP A 252 -7.82 -0.86 13.46
C ASP A 252 -7.75 -0.83 11.93
N LEU A 253 -7.86 -2.02 11.33
CA LEU A 253 -7.77 -2.20 9.89
C LEU A 253 -8.78 -1.34 9.10
N ASP A 254 -9.96 -1.08 9.65
CA ASP A 254 -10.98 -0.24 8.99
C ASP A 254 -10.56 1.22 8.99
N LYS A 255 -10.05 1.71 10.12
CA LYS A 255 -9.56 3.09 10.25
C LYS A 255 -8.35 3.33 9.34
N GLU A 256 -7.42 2.39 9.28
CA GLU A 256 -6.21 2.56 8.47
C GLU A 256 -6.50 2.51 6.97
N ALA A 257 -7.31 1.56 6.53
CA ALA A 257 -7.74 1.52 5.13
C ALA A 257 -8.51 2.79 4.74
N GLY A 258 -9.39 3.27 5.62
CA GLY A 258 -10.14 4.51 5.42
C GLY A 258 -9.24 5.75 5.36
N SER A 259 -8.19 5.82 6.19
CA SER A 259 -7.21 6.92 6.21
C SER A 259 -6.41 6.98 4.91
N ILE A 260 -5.89 5.84 4.43
CA ILE A 260 -5.16 5.76 3.16
C ILE A 260 -6.07 6.12 1.99
N THR A 261 -7.27 5.53 1.94
CA THR A 261 -8.27 5.80 0.90
C THR A 261 -8.62 7.28 0.84
N LYS A 262 -8.82 7.93 2.00
CA LYS A 262 -9.11 9.37 2.08
C LYS A 262 -7.96 10.20 1.51
N LYS A 263 -6.70 9.89 1.83
CA LYS A 263 -5.54 10.61 1.27
C LYS A 263 -5.47 10.47 -0.26
N VAL A 264 -5.67 9.25 -0.77
CA VAL A 264 -5.67 8.98 -2.22
C VAL A 264 -6.80 9.75 -2.92
N GLN A 265 -7.97 9.84 -2.28
CA GLN A 265 -9.11 10.62 -2.77
C GLN A 265 -8.85 12.13 -2.74
N GLU A 266 -8.25 12.67 -1.67
CA GLU A 266 -7.85 14.08 -1.56
C GLU A 266 -6.83 14.49 -2.63
N MET A 267 -6.02 13.54 -3.10
CA MET A 267 -5.10 13.72 -4.23
C MET A 267 -5.79 13.65 -5.60
N GLY A 268 -7.09 13.40 -5.66
CA GLY A 268 -7.87 13.30 -6.91
C GLY A 268 -7.60 12.04 -7.73
N LEU A 269 -7.00 11.01 -7.13
CA LEU A 269 -6.66 9.76 -7.84
C LEU A 269 -7.82 8.75 -7.87
N ILE A 270 -8.80 8.91 -6.98
CA ILE A 270 -10.06 8.16 -6.94
C ILE A 270 -11.21 9.12 -6.62
N TRP A 271 -12.45 8.76 -6.96
CA TRP A 271 -13.65 9.53 -6.63
C TRP A 271 -14.52 8.83 -5.59
N GLU A 272 -15.44 9.58 -4.97
CA GLU A 272 -16.26 9.09 -3.84
C GLU A 272 -17.03 7.80 -4.17
N ALA A 273 -17.48 7.65 -5.41
CA ALA A 273 -18.36 6.54 -5.78
C ALA A 273 -17.65 5.17 -5.85
N VAL A 274 -16.31 5.12 -5.91
CA VAL A 274 -15.53 3.86 -5.86
C VAL A 274 -14.83 3.65 -4.52
N ARG A 275 -15.07 4.55 -3.56
CA ARG A 275 -14.34 4.61 -2.29
C ARG A 275 -14.46 3.33 -1.46
N GLU A 276 -15.66 2.76 -1.37
CA GLU A 276 -15.90 1.57 -0.54
C GLU A 276 -15.16 0.34 -1.09
N GLN A 277 -15.27 0.10 -2.40
CA GLN A 277 -14.56 -0.97 -3.10
C GLN A 277 -13.06 -0.77 -2.99
N PHE A 278 -12.58 0.45 -3.23
CA PHE A 278 -11.15 0.76 -3.11
C PHE A 278 -10.64 0.53 -1.68
N GLU A 279 -11.40 0.90 -0.65
CA GLU A 279 -11.02 0.66 0.76
C GLU A 279 -10.90 -0.84 1.09
N ILE A 280 -11.76 -1.69 0.52
CA ILE A 280 -11.65 -3.15 0.66
C ILE A 280 -10.33 -3.65 0.03
N LEU A 281 -9.99 -3.15 -1.16
CA LEU A 281 -8.72 -3.47 -1.80
C LEU A 281 -7.52 -3.03 -0.95
N ILE A 282 -7.58 -1.83 -0.35
CA ILE A 282 -6.55 -1.36 0.58
C ILE A 282 -6.36 -2.32 1.75
N LYS A 283 -7.43 -2.89 2.32
CA LYS A 283 -7.31 -3.88 3.42
C LYS A 283 -6.54 -5.11 2.97
N LYS A 284 -6.83 -5.62 1.77
CA LYS A 284 -6.10 -6.75 1.17
C LYS A 284 -4.61 -6.41 1.00
N LEU A 285 -4.30 -5.21 0.51
CA LEU A 285 -2.92 -4.74 0.35
C LEU A 285 -2.19 -4.57 1.68
N ILE A 286 -2.84 -4.02 2.71
CA ILE A 286 -2.28 -3.91 4.07
C ILE A 286 -1.90 -5.29 4.60
N ILE A 287 -2.84 -6.25 4.57
CA ILE A 287 -2.60 -7.60 5.07
C ILE A 287 -1.49 -8.30 4.26
N LYS A 288 -1.48 -8.18 2.92
CA LYS A 288 -0.42 -8.75 2.07
C LYS A 288 0.96 -8.21 2.43
N ASN A 289 1.10 -6.88 2.49
CA ASN A 289 2.38 -6.25 2.82
C ASN A 289 2.80 -6.61 4.25
N ALA A 290 1.86 -6.65 5.21
CA ALA A 290 2.15 -7.04 6.58
C ALA A 290 2.70 -8.47 6.69
N VAL A 291 2.12 -9.43 5.95
CA VAL A 291 2.65 -10.81 5.86
C VAL A 291 4.07 -10.81 5.30
N GLN A 292 4.31 -10.08 4.22
CA GLN A 292 5.63 -9.97 3.59
C GLN A 292 6.68 -9.32 4.51
N MET A 293 6.26 -8.41 5.38
CA MET A 293 7.10 -7.79 6.41
C MET A 293 7.31 -8.67 7.65
N GLY A 294 6.75 -9.88 7.69
CA GLY A 294 6.92 -10.84 8.78
C GLY A 294 6.04 -10.60 10.01
N ILE A 295 4.96 -9.81 9.88
CA ILE A 295 4.00 -9.61 10.98
C ILE A 295 3.27 -10.93 11.27
N SER A 296 3.05 -11.23 12.56
CA SER A 296 2.46 -12.50 13.01
C SER A 296 1.09 -12.78 12.38
N LYS A 297 0.93 -13.98 11.80
CA LYS A 297 -0.34 -14.45 11.24
C LYS A 297 -1.49 -14.40 12.26
N THR A 298 -1.22 -14.69 13.53
CA THR A 298 -2.24 -14.64 14.61
C THR A 298 -2.75 -13.22 14.82
N PHE A 299 -1.85 -12.23 14.82
CA PHE A 299 -2.20 -10.83 14.93
C PHE A 299 -3.00 -10.35 13.71
N LEU A 300 -2.57 -10.71 12.50
CA LEU A 300 -3.31 -10.35 11.28
C LEU A 300 -4.70 -10.99 11.23
N THR A 301 -4.83 -12.22 11.71
CA THR A 301 -6.13 -12.90 11.83
C THR A 301 -7.05 -12.18 12.81
N ASP A 302 -6.52 -11.73 13.96
CA ASP A 302 -7.28 -10.90 14.90
C ASP A 302 -7.83 -9.63 14.24
N LEU A 303 -7.03 -8.96 13.41
CA LEU A 303 -7.45 -7.74 12.70
C LEU A 303 -8.57 -7.99 11.71
N VAL A 304 -8.45 -9.05 10.91
CA VAL A 304 -9.47 -9.44 9.92
C VAL A 304 -10.79 -9.79 10.62
N VAL A 305 -10.74 -10.54 11.72
CA VAL A 305 -11.93 -10.92 12.49
C VAL A 305 -12.64 -9.68 13.08
N GLN A 306 -11.86 -8.71 13.55
CA GLN A 306 -12.33 -7.50 14.24
C GLN A 306 -12.81 -6.36 13.32
N SER A 307 -12.68 -6.50 12.01
CA SER A 307 -13.16 -5.50 11.05
C SER A 307 -14.68 -5.57 10.91
N GLU A 308 -15.35 -4.43 11.06
CA GLU A 308 -16.79 -4.31 10.94
C GLU A 308 -17.25 -4.35 9.49
N LYS A 309 -16.48 -3.72 8.59
CA LYS A 309 -16.81 -3.69 7.16
C LYS A 309 -16.64 -5.06 6.50
N ILE A 310 -15.74 -5.90 6.98
CA ILE A 310 -15.55 -7.27 6.47
C ILE A 310 -16.74 -8.18 6.86
N LYS A 311 -17.50 -7.87 7.92
CA LYS A 311 -18.70 -8.66 8.29
C LYS A 311 -19.77 -8.67 7.21
N LYS A 312 -19.87 -7.59 6.43
CA LYS A 312 -20.87 -7.47 5.36
C LYS A 312 -20.46 -8.24 4.08
N HIS A 313 -19.21 -8.71 4.02
CA HIS A 313 -18.58 -9.30 2.84
C HIS A 313 -17.83 -10.60 3.20
N PRO A 314 -18.54 -11.73 3.41
CA PRO A 314 -17.93 -13.01 3.79
C PRO A 314 -16.87 -13.52 2.80
N GLU A 315 -17.04 -13.22 1.51
CA GLU A 315 -16.08 -13.51 0.44
C GLU A 315 -14.75 -12.77 0.64
N VAL A 316 -14.79 -11.50 1.06
CA VAL A 316 -13.60 -10.70 1.37
C VAL A 316 -12.86 -11.27 2.58
N LYS A 317 -13.60 -11.72 3.60
CA LYS A 317 -13.01 -12.36 4.79
C LYS A 317 -12.22 -13.61 4.42
N ARG A 318 -12.78 -14.47 3.57
CA ARG A 318 -12.11 -15.69 3.10
C ARG A 318 -10.83 -15.35 2.34
N SER A 319 -10.91 -14.38 1.43
CA SER A 319 -9.74 -13.95 0.65
C SER A 319 -8.63 -13.38 1.54
N LEU A 320 -8.95 -12.57 2.56
CA LEU A 320 -7.96 -12.06 3.51
C LEU A 320 -7.30 -13.17 4.33
N ILE A 321 -8.05 -14.20 4.72
CA ILE A 321 -7.51 -15.38 5.40
C ILE A 321 -6.56 -16.13 4.46
N ASN A 322 -6.95 -16.35 3.19
CA ASN A 322 -6.07 -16.99 2.21
C ASN A 322 -4.76 -16.21 2.05
N ILE A 323 -4.80 -14.88 2.01
CA ILE A 323 -3.59 -14.03 1.97
C ILE A 323 -2.70 -14.27 3.20
N ILE A 324 -3.29 -14.33 4.41
CA ILE A 324 -2.54 -14.61 5.65
C ILE A 324 -1.89 -16.01 5.61
N GLU A 325 -2.56 -16.98 5.00
CA GLU A 325 -2.03 -18.33 4.80
C GLU A 325 -0.87 -18.37 3.80
N GLY A 326 -0.73 -17.36 2.94
CA GLY A 326 0.30 -17.26 1.92
C GLY A 326 -0.21 -17.61 0.52
N SER A 327 -1.52 -17.48 0.29
CA SER A 327 -2.07 -17.57 -1.06
C SER A 327 -1.62 -16.38 -1.89
N ASP A 328 -1.14 -16.68 -3.10
CA ASP A 328 -0.74 -15.70 -4.11
C ASP A 328 -1.74 -15.62 -5.28
N LYS A 329 -2.93 -16.19 -5.11
CA LYS A 329 -4.00 -16.13 -6.13
C LYS A 329 -4.48 -14.70 -6.33
N TYR A 330 -4.66 -14.30 -7.59
CA TYR A 330 -5.05 -12.92 -7.89
C TYR A 330 -6.45 -12.58 -7.35
N GLU A 331 -7.37 -13.54 -7.34
CA GLU A 331 -8.72 -13.39 -6.80
C GLU A 331 -8.71 -13.02 -5.32
N ASP A 332 -7.68 -13.45 -4.59
CA ASP A 332 -7.52 -13.07 -3.20
C ASP A 332 -7.18 -11.59 -3.05
N PHE A 333 -6.49 -10.98 -4.01
CA PHE A 333 -6.09 -9.57 -3.96
C PHE A 333 -7.07 -8.62 -4.64
N ASN A 334 -7.97 -9.14 -5.47
CA ASN A 334 -8.88 -8.33 -6.29
C ASN A 334 -10.33 -8.45 -5.80
N ILE A 335 -11.18 -7.48 -6.15
CA ILE A 335 -12.62 -7.54 -5.81
C ILE A 335 -13.34 -7.98 -7.07
N ILE A 336 -13.67 -9.27 -7.11
CA ILE A 336 -14.38 -9.87 -8.24
C ILE A 336 -15.82 -10.06 -7.78
N GLU A 337 -16.79 -9.53 -8.54
CA GLU A 337 -18.19 -9.94 -8.31
C GLU A 337 -18.28 -11.43 -8.58
N VAL A 338 -18.67 -12.16 -7.53
CA VAL A 338 -18.82 -13.61 -7.58
C VAL A 338 -20.12 -13.93 -8.30
N SER A 339 -20.13 -13.77 -9.63
CA SER A 339 -21.23 -14.21 -10.49
C SER A 339 -20.96 -15.56 -11.16
N ASP A 340 -20.03 -16.37 -10.61
CA ASP A 340 -19.82 -17.78 -11.00
C ASP A 340 -19.15 -18.64 -9.90
N VAL A 341 -19.39 -18.35 -8.61
CA VAL A 341 -19.17 -19.33 -7.52
C VAL A 341 -20.52 -19.73 -6.93
N GLU A 342 -21.45 -20.07 -7.82
CA GLU A 342 -22.52 -21.00 -7.50
C GLU A 342 -21.89 -22.39 -7.27
N ASN A 343 -21.44 -22.63 -6.03
CA ASN A 343 -21.32 -23.95 -5.37
C ASN A 343 -20.60 -23.92 -4.00
N VAL A 344 -20.33 -22.76 -3.39
CA VAL A 344 -19.73 -22.72 -2.02
C VAL A 344 -20.57 -21.90 -1.02
N LEU A 345 -21.87 -21.78 -1.29
CA LEU A 345 -22.82 -21.34 -0.27
C LEU A 345 -23.12 -22.52 0.67
N GLU A 346 -23.07 -22.20 1.97
CA GLU A 346 -23.36 -23.07 3.12
C GLU A 346 -22.24 -23.98 3.66
N MET A 347 -21.02 -23.46 3.82
CA MET A 347 -20.22 -23.90 4.98
C MET A 347 -20.65 -23.06 6.19
N LYS A 348 -21.43 -23.67 7.09
CA LYS A 348 -21.86 -23.05 8.36
C LYS A 348 -20.64 -22.36 9.02
N GLU A 349 -20.76 -21.09 9.40
CA GLU A 349 -19.68 -20.27 9.98
C GLU A 349 -18.89 -20.96 11.10
N LYS A 350 -19.54 -21.92 11.78
CA LYS A 350 -18.95 -22.76 12.82
C LYS A 350 -17.84 -23.70 12.32
N GLU A 351 -17.98 -24.30 11.13
CA GLU A 351 -16.93 -25.15 10.54
C GLU A 351 -15.75 -24.31 10.03
N GLN A 352 -16.01 -23.09 9.54
CA GLN A 352 -14.94 -22.16 9.15
C GLN A 352 -14.18 -21.67 10.38
N LEU A 353 -14.87 -21.40 11.49
CA LEU A 353 -14.26 -21.03 12.76
C LEU A 353 -13.36 -22.15 13.31
N ASP A 354 -13.85 -23.38 13.34
CA ASP A 354 -13.06 -24.52 13.84
C ASP A 354 -11.85 -24.80 12.94
N LYS A 355 -11.95 -24.50 11.64
CA LYS A 355 -10.82 -24.53 10.70
C LYS A 355 -9.81 -23.42 11.01
N ILE A 356 -10.26 -22.17 11.15
CA ILE A 356 -9.41 -21.00 11.46
C ILE A 356 -8.74 -21.18 12.83
N LEU A 357 -9.49 -21.49 13.89
CA LEU A 357 -8.97 -21.74 15.23
C LEU A 357 -8.05 -22.97 15.25
N GLY A 358 -8.41 -24.05 14.57
CA GLY A 358 -7.55 -25.24 14.44
C GLY A 358 -6.22 -24.94 13.75
N GLN A 359 -6.19 -24.03 12.77
CA GLN A 359 -5.00 -23.66 12.00
C GLN A 359 -4.04 -22.74 12.76
N VAL A 360 -4.55 -21.78 13.55
CA VAL A 360 -3.72 -20.94 14.44
C VAL A 360 -3.49 -21.56 15.84
N LYS A 361 -3.94 -22.80 16.07
CA LYS A 361 -3.97 -23.45 17.40
C LYS A 361 -4.61 -22.53 18.45
N GLY A 362 -5.77 -21.97 18.12
CA GLY A 362 -6.55 -21.08 18.98
C GLY A 362 -7.56 -21.85 19.83
N LYS A 363 -7.58 -21.59 21.14
CA LYS A 363 -8.58 -22.13 22.09
C LYS A 363 -9.93 -21.40 22.01
N GLY A 364 -9.94 -20.19 21.46
CA GLY A 364 -11.08 -19.29 21.31
C GLY A 364 -10.64 -17.83 21.49
N PHE A 365 -11.55 -16.93 21.84
CA PHE A 365 -11.28 -15.50 21.96
C PHE A 365 -11.41 -15.00 23.40
N CYS A 366 -10.65 -13.95 23.72
CA CYS A 366 -10.70 -13.26 24.99
C CYS A 366 -12.09 -12.63 25.19
N PRO A 367 -12.76 -12.88 26.34
CA PRO A 367 -14.07 -12.31 26.63
C PRO A 367 -14.06 -10.78 26.78
N ASN A 368 -12.90 -10.20 27.08
CA ASN A 368 -12.77 -8.78 27.40
C ASN A 368 -12.39 -7.92 26.20
N CYS A 369 -11.74 -8.48 25.18
CA CYS A 369 -11.22 -7.69 24.05
C CYS A 369 -11.25 -8.39 22.69
N GLY A 370 -11.78 -9.61 22.61
CA GLY A 370 -11.94 -10.34 21.36
C GLY A 370 -10.65 -10.88 20.72
N LYS A 371 -9.49 -10.77 21.39
CA LYS A 371 -8.21 -11.32 20.90
C LYS A 371 -8.21 -12.85 20.94
N ILE A 372 -7.68 -13.51 19.90
CA ILE A 372 -7.46 -14.96 19.88
C ILE A 372 -6.51 -15.37 21.03
N ILE A 373 -6.93 -16.39 21.77
CA ILE A 373 -6.14 -17.07 22.81
C ILE A 373 -5.63 -18.37 22.23
N LEU A 374 -4.32 -18.62 22.31
CA LEU A 374 -3.71 -19.83 21.79
C LEU A 374 -3.92 -21.02 22.75
N GLU A 375 -4.00 -22.24 22.23
CA GLU A 375 -4.13 -23.49 23.00
C GLU A 375 -2.97 -23.69 23.98
N ASN A 376 -1.77 -23.25 23.58
CA ASN A 376 -0.56 -23.34 24.39
C ASN A 376 -0.40 -22.17 25.38
N ASP A 377 -1.33 -21.20 25.39
CA ASP A 377 -1.31 -20.08 26.32
C ASP A 377 -2.01 -20.48 27.63
N PHE A 378 -1.21 -20.85 28.62
CA PHE A 378 -1.67 -21.23 29.97
C PHE A 378 -1.82 -20.03 30.90
N SER A 379 -1.52 -18.80 30.44
CA SER A 379 -1.35 -17.65 31.32
C SER A 379 -2.65 -17.12 31.94
N ASN A 380 -3.83 -17.62 31.52
CA ASN A 380 -5.17 -17.14 31.92
C ASN A 380 -5.30 -15.61 31.89
N LYS A 381 -4.43 -14.91 31.15
CA LYS A 381 -4.29 -13.47 31.13
C LYS A 381 -4.13 -13.02 29.70
N CYS A 382 -4.98 -12.12 29.24
CA CYS A 382 -4.95 -11.72 27.85
C CYS A 382 -3.76 -10.79 27.58
N THR A 383 -2.95 -11.12 26.58
CA THR A 383 -1.80 -10.29 26.19
C THR A 383 -2.17 -8.95 25.55
N LYS A 384 -3.42 -8.75 25.12
CA LYS A 384 -3.91 -7.45 24.58
C LYS A 384 -4.52 -6.56 25.65
N CYS A 385 -5.49 -7.05 26.43
CA CYS A 385 -6.12 -6.23 27.45
C CYS A 385 -5.47 -6.32 28.84
N GLY A 386 -4.61 -7.31 29.08
CA GLY A 386 -3.95 -7.54 30.37
C GLY A 386 -4.88 -8.07 31.46
N ILE A 387 -6.14 -8.39 31.14
CA ILE A 387 -7.15 -8.85 32.11
C ILE A 387 -7.14 -10.38 32.19
N ASP A 388 -7.25 -10.89 33.42
CA ASP A 388 -7.37 -12.32 33.69
C ASP A 388 -8.75 -12.84 33.28
N PHE A 389 -8.81 -14.08 32.78
CA PHE A 389 -10.05 -14.74 32.37
C PHE A 389 -10.01 -16.21 32.75
N LYS A 390 -11.19 -16.80 33.01
CA LYS A 390 -11.27 -18.24 33.28
C LYS A 390 -11.37 -19.03 31.97
N PRO A 391 -10.85 -20.28 31.91
CA PRO A 391 -10.90 -21.10 30.70
C PRO A 391 -12.31 -21.34 30.14
N ASN A 392 -13.34 -21.33 30.98
CA ASN A 392 -14.75 -21.48 30.59
C ASN A 392 -15.41 -20.17 30.10
N GLU A 393 -14.76 -19.02 30.28
CA GLU A 393 -15.22 -17.70 29.81
C GLU A 393 -14.68 -17.36 28.41
N ILE A 394 -13.80 -18.21 27.85
CA ILE A 394 -13.28 -18.05 26.50
C ILE A 394 -14.43 -18.12 25.49
N LEU A 395 -14.55 -17.08 24.68
CA LEU A 395 -15.59 -16.99 23.66
C LEU A 395 -15.27 -17.96 22.52
N LYS A 396 -16.29 -18.68 22.05
CA LYS A 396 -16.22 -19.59 20.91
C LYS A 396 -17.01 -19.11 19.70
N GLU A 397 -17.50 -17.87 19.73
CA GLU A 397 -18.30 -17.28 18.66
C GLU A 397 -17.64 -15.97 18.22
N ILE A 398 -17.45 -15.79 16.91
CA ILE A 398 -16.85 -14.57 16.33
C ILE A 398 -17.67 -13.33 16.66
N ASP A 399 -19.00 -13.42 16.62
CA ASP A 399 -19.85 -12.26 16.88
C ASP A 399 -19.67 -11.74 18.30
N ARG A 400 -19.62 -12.64 19.28
CA ARG A 400 -19.31 -12.28 20.67
C ARG A 400 -17.90 -11.73 20.83
N ALA A 401 -16.92 -12.30 20.12
CA ALA A 401 -15.55 -11.80 20.13
C ALA A 401 -15.48 -10.36 19.57
N ASN A 402 -16.25 -10.10 18.52
CA ASN A 402 -16.35 -8.78 17.92
C ASN A 402 -17.07 -7.78 18.82
N GLU A 403 -18.17 -8.16 19.45
CA GLU A 403 -18.82 -7.32 20.46
C GLU A 403 -17.87 -6.97 21.61
N ALA A 404 -17.08 -7.93 22.09
CA ALA A 404 -16.06 -7.71 23.10
C ALA A 404 -14.97 -6.76 22.60
N SER A 405 -14.51 -6.92 21.35
CA SER A 405 -13.52 -6.03 20.72
C SER A 405 -14.04 -4.60 20.58
N ILE A 406 -15.28 -4.40 20.11
CA ILE A 406 -15.92 -3.09 19.95
C ILE A 406 -16.02 -2.39 21.31
N LYS A 407 -16.52 -3.09 22.33
CA LYS A 407 -16.59 -2.58 23.70
C LYS A 407 -15.22 -2.18 24.22
N PHE A 408 -14.21 -3.02 23.99
CA PHE A 408 -12.83 -2.73 24.39
C PHE A 408 -12.23 -1.52 23.67
N LYS A 409 -12.45 -1.38 22.36
CA LYS A 409 -12.03 -0.22 21.58
C LYS A 409 -12.66 1.07 22.11
N ALA A 410 -13.97 1.06 22.36
CA ALA A 410 -14.68 2.21 22.91
C ALA A 410 -14.16 2.61 24.31
N LEU A 411 -13.91 1.62 25.17
CA LEU A 411 -13.30 1.85 26.49
C LEU A 411 -11.91 2.47 26.38
N LYS A 412 -11.04 1.94 25.51
CA LYS A 412 -9.68 2.48 25.32
C LYS A 412 -9.64 3.88 24.72
N GLN A 413 -10.55 4.19 23.79
CA GLN A 413 -10.69 5.56 23.28
C GLN A 413 -11.13 6.53 24.37
N THR A 414 -12.02 6.09 25.26
CA THR A 414 -12.46 6.89 26.42
C THR A 414 -11.32 7.12 27.41
N GLU A 415 -10.57 6.06 27.76
CA GLU A 415 -9.37 6.17 28.62
C GLU A 415 -8.30 7.11 28.03
N LYS A 416 -8.13 7.12 26.70
CA LYS A 416 -7.18 8.00 26.01
C LYS A 416 -7.61 9.46 26.07
N ALA A 417 -8.87 9.74 25.72
CA ALA A 417 -9.44 11.08 25.81
C ALA A 417 -9.38 11.62 27.25
N GLU A 418 -9.63 10.77 28.24
CA GLU A 418 -9.50 11.11 29.65
C GLU A 418 -8.06 11.47 30.04
N LYS A 419 -7.06 10.70 29.61
CA LYS A 419 -5.64 11.03 29.87
C LYS A 419 -5.21 12.34 29.22
N GLU A 420 -5.66 12.60 27.99
CA GLU A 420 -5.38 13.87 27.30
C GLU A 420 -6.02 15.04 28.06
N GLN A 421 -7.27 14.92 28.50
CA GLN A 421 -7.94 15.94 29.32
C GLN A 421 -7.22 16.18 30.65
N LEU A 422 -6.79 15.12 31.34
CA LEU A 422 -6.01 15.23 32.59
C LEU A 422 -4.67 15.93 32.37
N LEU A 423 -3.96 15.62 31.28
CA LEU A 423 -2.70 16.29 30.93
C LEU A 423 -2.91 17.78 30.63
N ILE A 424 -3.98 18.14 29.93
CA ILE A 424 -4.33 19.54 29.69
C ILE A 424 -4.59 20.25 31.03
N LEU A 425 -5.30 19.61 31.97
CA LEU A 425 -5.56 20.18 33.30
C LEU A 425 -4.28 20.37 34.12
N GLU A 426 -3.34 19.42 34.08
CA GLU A 426 -2.03 19.56 34.72
C GLU A 426 -1.23 20.73 34.12
N ASN A 427 -1.20 20.85 32.80
CA ASN A 427 -0.53 21.95 32.11
C ASN A 427 -1.17 23.31 32.43
N LEU A 428 -2.51 23.38 32.45
CA LEU A 428 -3.24 24.58 32.85
C LEU A 428 -2.89 25.02 34.28
N ASN A 429 -2.76 24.06 35.20
CA ASN A 429 -2.39 24.35 36.57
C ASN A 429 -0.96 24.91 36.65
N ASN A 430 -0.03 24.33 35.90
CA ASN A 430 1.36 24.81 35.84
C ASN A 430 1.45 26.22 35.23
N PHE A 431 0.77 26.48 34.11
CA PHE A 431 0.75 27.80 33.46
C PHE A 431 0.19 28.88 34.38
N PHE A 432 -0.86 28.56 35.12
CA PHE A 432 -1.44 29.49 36.07
C PHE A 432 -0.52 29.75 37.27
N GLU A 433 0.08 28.71 37.86
CA GLU A 433 1.04 28.86 38.97
C GLU A 433 2.25 29.73 38.59
N ASN A 434 2.65 29.68 37.32
CA ASN A 434 3.75 30.48 36.78
C ASN A 434 3.32 31.89 36.32
N ASN A 435 2.04 32.29 36.52
CA ASN A 435 1.45 33.54 36.02
C ASN A 435 1.53 33.74 34.50
N GLU A 436 1.59 32.66 33.72
CA GLU A 436 1.67 32.70 32.25
C GLU A 436 0.30 32.89 31.59
N ILE A 437 -0.78 32.58 32.31
CA ILE A 437 -2.17 32.81 31.89
C ILE A 437 -2.95 33.51 33.00
N ASN A 438 -3.89 34.38 32.63
CA ASN A 438 -4.73 35.06 33.60
C ASN A 438 -5.99 34.26 33.95
N LYS A 439 -6.70 34.67 35.01
CA LYS A 439 -7.90 34.00 35.53
C LYS A 439 -9.01 33.84 34.48
N ALA A 440 -9.20 34.84 33.61
CA ALA A 440 -10.25 34.80 32.59
C ALA A 440 -9.92 33.78 31.49
N GLU A 441 -8.66 33.73 31.04
CA GLU A 441 -8.15 32.76 30.07
C GLU A 441 -8.26 31.33 30.60
N ALA A 442 -7.87 31.09 31.85
CA ALA A 442 -8.01 29.78 32.48
C ALA A 442 -9.48 29.31 32.55
N LEU A 443 -10.40 30.23 32.88
CA LEU A 443 -11.83 29.93 32.94
C LEU A 443 -12.44 29.60 31.58
N ASP A 444 -11.97 30.21 30.50
CA ASP A 444 -12.44 29.94 29.13
C ASP A 444 -11.93 28.58 28.62
N MET A 445 -10.66 28.26 28.89
CA MET A 445 -10.07 26.95 28.57
C MET A 445 -10.75 25.81 29.35
N LEU A 446 -11.06 26.02 30.64
CA LEU A 446 -11.83 25.06 31.45
C LEU A 446 -13.26 24.88 30.95
N SER A 447 -13.92 25.97 30.54
CA SER A 447 -15.27 25.90 29.97
C SER A 447 -15.30 25.00 28.73
N SER A 448 -14.29 25.13 27.86
CA SER A 448 -14.12 24.28 26.68
C SER A 448 -13.89 22.81 27.05
N LEU A 449 -13.02 22.53 28.04
CA LEU A 449 -12.79 21.17 28.55
C LEU A 449 -14.05 20.54 29.16
N MET A 450 -14.82 21.32 29.91
CA MET A 450 -16.04 20.85 30.59
C MET A 450 -17.14 20.48 29.59
N LYS A 451 -17.24 21.19 28.46
CA LYS A 451 -18.22 20.89 27.41
C LYS A 451 -18.04 19.49 26.83
N ASP A 452 -16.81 19.01 26.76
CA ASP A 452 -16.44 17.71 26.18
C ASP A 452 -16.10 16.64 27.25
N CYS A 453 -16.34 16.95 28.53
CA CYS A 453 -16.01 16.08 29.65
C CYS A 453 -17.06 14.96 29.83
N LYS A 454 -16.62 13.70 29.70
CA LYS A 454 -17.51 12.52 29.76
C LYS A 454 -17.27 11.62 30.98
N THR A 455 -16.23 11.86 31.77
CA THR A 455 -15.85 11.00 32.91
C THR A 455 -15.90 11.75 34.24
N ASN A 456 -16.25 11.03 35.32
CA ASN A 456 -16.34 11.62 36.66
C ASN A 456 -14.96 12.03 37.22
N GLN A 457 -13.89 11.32 36.83
CA GLN A 457 -12.54 11.63 37.31
C GLN A 457 -12.02 12.97 36.77
N VAL A 458 -12.27 13.28 35.48
CA VAL A 458 -11.94 14.60 34.90
C VAL A 458 -12.80 15.68 35.56
N LYS A 459 -14.09 15.42 35.82
CA LYS A 459 -14.97 16.35 36.56
C LYS A 459 -14.43 16.67 37.95
N GLU A 460 -14.03 15.67 38.72
CA GLU A 460 -13.47 15.86 40.06
C GLU A 460 -12.20 16.71 40.04
N LYS A 461 -11.30 16.46 39.08
CA LYS A 461 -10.08 17.25 38.90
C LYS A 461 -10.35 18.70 38.51
N ILE A 462 -11.35 18.93 37.66
CA ILE A 462 -11.82 20.28 37.34
C ILE A 462 -12.36 20.97 38.60
N TYR A 463 -13.10 20.28 39.47
CA TYR A 463 -13.57 20.86 40.72
C TYR A 463 -12.45 21.14 41.72
N GLU A 464 -11.45 20.26 41.83
CA GLU A 464 -10.24 20.52 42.61
C GLU A 464 -9.53 21.78 42.11
N PHE A 465 -9.39 21.91 40.78
CA PHE A 465 -8.84 23.10 40.15
C PHE A 465 -9.67 24.33 40.51
N LEU A 466 -10.98 24.34 40.30
CA LEU A 466 -11.82 25.50 40.59
C LEU A 466 -11.78 25.92 42.07
N ASN A 467 -11.72 24.96 43.00
CA ASN A 467 -11.60 25.22 44.43
C ASN A 467 -10.26 25.85 44.81
N LYS A 468 -9.16 25.42 44.18
CA LYS A 468 -7.81 25.98 44.41
C LYS A 468 -7.72 27.46 44.04
N PHE A 469 -8.62 27.93 43.17
CA PHE A 469 -8.68 29.30 42.68
C PHE A 469 -9.63 30.19 43.49
N GLU A 470 -10.12 29.70 44.63
CA GLU A 470 -11.08 30.38 45.50
C GLU A 470 -12.31 30.90 44.76
N LEU A 471 -12.71 30.19 43.69
CA LEU A 471 -13.88 30.57 42.90
C LEU A 471 -15.15 30.32 43.71
N ILE A 472 -16.07 31.27 43.66
CA ILE A 472 -17.41 31.09 44.23
C ILE A 472 -18.17 30.13 43.33
N LEU A 473 -18.37 28.91 43.83
CA LEU A 473 -19.14 27.88 43.15
C LEU A 473 -20.60 27.94 43.57
N ILE A 474 -21.50 28.12 42.60
CA ILE A 474 -22.95 28.01 42.79
C ILE A 474 -23.49 26.76 42.09
N ARG A 475 -24.72 26.35 42.43
CA ARG A 475 -25.44 25.36 41.62
C ARG A 475 -25.94 26.01 40.34
N CYS A 476 -25.86 25.28 39.23
CA CYS A 476 -26.41 25.73 37.96
C CYS A 476 -27.88 26.12 38.11
N PRO A 477 -28.31 27.27 37.55
CA PRO A 477 -29.70 27.73 37.65
C PRO A 477 -30.69 26.87 36.87
N ASN A 478 -30.22 26.03 35.93
CA ASN A 478 -31.04 24.99 35.32
C ASN A 478 -31.23 23.83 36.31
N SER A 479 -32.46 23.62 36.77
CA SER A 479 -32.82 22.56 37.72
C SER A 479 -32.52 21.15 37.22
N GLU A 480 -32.48 20.95 35.90
CA GLU A 480 -32.13 19.67 35.28
C GLU A 480 -30.61 19.42 35.25
N CYS A 481 -29.79 20.48 35.32
CA CYS A 481 -28.34 20.36 35.28
C CYS A 481 -27.76 19.99 36.64
N GLY A 482 -28.15 20.69 37.71
CA GLY A 482 -27.72 20.41 39.10
C GLY A 482 -26.22 20.55 39.41
N GLU A 483 -25.37 20.77 38.41
CA GLU A 483 -23.90 20.82 38.54
C GLU A 483 -23.40 22.08 39.26
N LYS A 484 -22.25 21.98 39.93
CA LYS A 484 -21.56 23.14 40.50
C LYS A 484 -20.82 23.90 39.39
N ILE A 485 -20.93 25.23 39.37
CA ILE A 485 -20.31 26.11 38.38
C ILE A 485 -19.78 27.39 39.02
N SER A 486 -18.76 28.00 38.42
CA SER A 486 -18.25 29.31 38.86
C SER A 486 -19.24 30.43 38.51
N VAL A 487 -19.47 31.36 39.44
CA VAL A 487 -20.22 32.60 39.17
C VAL A 487 -19.56 33.47 38.10
N ASP A 488 -18.26 33.29 37.87
CA ASP A 488 -17.50 34.09 36.90
C ASP A 488 -17.75 33.68 35.45
N TRP A 489 -18.43 32.56 35.20
CA TRP A 489 -18.90 32.20 33.87
C TRP A 489 -20.18 32.93 33.50
N GLN A 490 -20.30 33.34 32.23
CA GLN A 490 -21.54 33.92 31.70
C GLN A 490 -22.61 32.84 31.44
N LYS A 491 -22.19 31.63 31.09
CA LYS A 491 -23.06 30.49 30.80
C LYS A 491 -22.52 29.24 31.48
N CYS A 492 -23.42 28.36 31.90
CA CYS A 492 -23.07 27.05 32.42
C CYS A 492 -22.35 26.23 31.32
N PRO A 493 -21.13 25.73 31.54
CA PRO A 493 -20.42 24.96 30.53
C PRO A 493 -21.13 23.63 30.19
N TRP A 494 -21.92 23.09 31.13
CA TRP A 494 -22.63 21.82 30.98
C TRP A 494 -23.93 21.92 30.18
N CYS A 495 -24.76 22.94 30.43
CA CYS A 495 -26.10 23.05 29.83
C CYS A 495 -26.36 24.38 29.12
N GLN A 496 -25.37 25.27 29.04
CA GLN A 496 -25.42 26.57 28.37
C GLN A 496 -26.44 27.58 28.96
N ALA A 497 -27.09 27.25 30.09
CA ALA A 497 -27.96 28.17 30.81
C ALA A 497 -27.20 29.41 31.31
N GLU A 498 -27.82 30.58 31.23
CA GLU A 498 -27.22 31.84 31.69
C GLU A 498 -27.01 31.83 33.21
N VAL A 499 -25.82 32.26 33.63
CA VAL A 499 -25.47 32.40 35.04
C VAL A 499 -25.84 33.81 35.47
N LYS A 500 -26.91 33.93 36.27
CA LYS A 500 -27.32 35.22 36.82
C LYS A 500 -26.48 35.52 38.08
N LYS A 501 -25.74 36.63 38.04
CA LYS A 501 -25.10 37.21 39.23
C LYS A 501 -26.16 38.06 39.93
N ASP A 502 -26.65 37.58 41.06
CA ASP A 502 -27.47 38.40 41.97
C ASP A 502 -26.60 39.29 42.86
#